data_AF-A0A1D3D219-F1
#
_entry.id   AF-A0A1D3D219-F1
#
_cell.length_a   1.000
_cell.length_b   1.000
_cell.length_c   1.000
_cell.angle_alpha   90.00
_cell.angle_beta   90.00
_cell.angle_gamma   90.00
#
_symmetry.space_group_name_H-M   'P 1'
#
loop_
_entity.id
_entity.type
_entity.pdbx_description
1 polymer ?
#
loop_
_entity_poly.entity_id
_entity_poly.type
_entity_poly.pdbx_seq_one_letter_code
_entity_poly.pdbx_strand_id
1 'polypeptide(L)'
;MGSSQRFWELLLGEDTLTCLLQRDNAKEFTRADTPQCPEDESAPLVTAGEAAQETTVPAELEVERLLQMTGDELCKQPALLQIEAAKLRNAQDELAVQNCSLFLASSKALNSLSCSVDNLSATLRKIAQCVQPLQSGLKLLELPSLVLRCSNGGLHDEAVDALMLADEMKDSRNSCMKAMLRQLGQHSQLAASIKLIGPLRRLSCSEEQLRAKFLQRRDEKITRERRNAEQACEMDAAQGLCAAAELLRVEILQTAMHYRAIFGTTDRHLSAWLADQVHWFVKLVQHELAKGANGRTEATGYLDSERPVFSPAAVEAIVAAWGSQATSYQTSAFRMELSELSTVYRQTYNAASALRRVQCDFFPAVSLSFDSHVVSLHSRTLESVGVAFARSLDEYDFSPAPLYFGLINSSPWLATCLSAGSSCLLLLRHPPLANLYNSIVETINAYQDCPVASVAAAIVRLVENLLLFCAHKLLALRPAKRQELESEIAAIEQSLIDKKEQQDPINKQAEFFVLCDIFVGVLVPTLASHVAALIPSQAALCPEKVCAPIEEAGLSACATNPFAVLPGKGNAQISSKDATTQ
;
A
#
# COMPACT_ATOMS: atom_id res chain seq x y z
N MET A 1 -20.03 71.03 -42.57
CA MET A 1 -21.07 69.97 -42.65
C MET A 1 -20.56 68.55 -42.33
N GLY A 2 -19.26 68.32 -42.09
CA GLY A 2 -18.72 66.96 -41.84
C GLY A 2 -18.79 66.42 -40.39
N SER A 3 -19.52 67.06 -39.48
CA SER A 3 -19.53 66.71 -38.05
C SER A 3 -20.80 66.02 -37.56
N SER A 4 -21.96 66.19 -38.23
CA SER A 4 -23.19 65.46 -37.85
C SER A 4 -23.24 64.06 -38.46
N GLN A 5 -22.64 63.84 -39.64
CA GLN A 5 -22.64 62.54 -40.31
C GLN A 5 -21.79 61.50 -39.54
N ARG A 6 -20.63 61.93 -39.02
CA ARG A 6 -19.80 61.09 -38.13
C ARG A 6 -20.45 60.77 -36.79
N PHE A 7 -21.35 61.62 -36.29
CA PHE A 7 -22.08 61.36 -35.05
C PHE A 7 -23.12 60.24 -35.22
N TRP A 8 -23.78 60.17 -36.39
CA TRP A 8 -24.74 59.11 -36.69
C TRP A 8 -24.06 57.77 -37.06
N GLU A 9 -22.89 57.81 -37.71
CA GLU A 9 -22.08 56.60 -38.00
C GLU A 9 -21.53 55.94 -36.72
N LEU A 10 -21.18 56.74 -35.70
CA LEU A 10 -20.66 56.23 -34.42
C LEU A 10 -21.73 55.62 -33.51
N LEU A 11 -23.01 55.98 -33.68
CA LEU A 11 -24.08 55.55 -32.76
C LEU A 11 -24.78 54.25 -33.20
N LEU A 12 -24.73 53.90 -34.49
CA LEU A 12 -25.51 52.78 -35.05
C LEU A 12 -24.69 51.57 -35.50
N GLY A 13 -23.35 51.68 -35.56
CA GLY A 13 -22.46 50.60 -35.98
C GLY A 13 -22.67 50.18 -37.45
N GLU A 14 -21.59 50.07 -38.22
CA GLU A 14 -21.65 49.77 -39.66
C GLU A 14 -22.35 48.42 -39.99
N ASP A 15 -22.46 47.49 -39.04
CA ASP A 15 -22.96 46.14 -39.29
C ASP A 15 -24.50 45.98 -39.26
N THR A 16 -25.26 47.02 -38.87
CA THR A 16 -26.72 46.91 -38.73
C THR A 16 -27.52 47.44 -39.93
N LEU A 17 -26.91 48.29 -40.78
CA LEU A 17 -27.58 48.89 -41.95
C LEU A 17 -27.59 47.98 -43.20
N THR A 18 -26.69 47.00 -43.27
CA THR A 18 -26.63 46.02 -44.37
C THR A 18 -27.70 44.91 -44.26
N CYS A 19 -28.17 44.59 -43.05
CA CYS A 19 -29.22 43.56 -42.86
C CYS A 19 -30.64 44.06 -43.14
N LEU A 20 -30.91 45.37 -43.03
CA LEU A 20 -32.27 45.92 -43.19
C LEU A 20 -32.63 46.24 -44.65
N LEU A 21 -31.67 46.30 -45.56
CA LEU A 21 -31.91 46.54 -46.99
C LEU A 21 -32.08 45.26 -47.84
N GLN A 22 -31.99 44.06 -47.24
CA GLN A 22 -32.04 42.78 -47.97
C GLN A 22 -33.26 41.89 -47.67
N ARG A 23 -34.28 42.36 -46.94
CA ARG A 23 -35.43 41.52 -46.56
C ARG A 23 -36.79 41.95 -47.12
N ASP A 24 -36.80 42.73 -48.20
CA ASP A 24 -37.98 42.92 -49.04
C ASP A 24 -37.79 42.21 -50.38
N ASN A 25 -37.98 40.90 -50.38
CA ASN A 25 -38.27 40.10 -51.58
C ASN A 25 -38.70 38.68 -51.19
N ALA A 26 -40.00 38.46 -50.96
CA ALA A 26 -40.77 37.31 -51.48
C ALA A 26 -42.18 37.28 -50.87
N LYS A 27 -43.13 36.96 -51.74
CA LYS A 27 -44.58 37.11 -51.64
C LYS A 27 -45.30 35.94 -50.96
N GLU A 28 -46.55 36.23 -50.58
CA GLU A 28 -47.75 35.36 -50.62
C GLU A 28 -47.89 34.18 -49.66
N PHE A 29 -48.84 34.26 -48.71
CA PHE A 29 -50.07 33.43 -48.74
C PHE A 29 -51.13 33.86 -47.67
N THR A 30 -52.29 34.30 -48.18
CA THR A 30 -53.68 34.14 -47.73
C THR A 30 -54.12 34.14 -46.25
N ARG A 31 -54.91 35.17 -45.89
CA ARG A 31 -56.31 35.17 -45.38
C ARG A 31 -56.79 33.94 -44.58
N ALA A 32 -57.15 34.14 -43.29
CA ALA A 32 -58.50 33.96 -42.73
C ALA A 32 -58.52 33.86 -41.18
N ASP A 33 -59.54 34.49 -40.62
CA ASP A 33 -60.27 34.18 -39.39
C ASP A 33 -59.68 34.47 -37.99
N THR A 34 -60.16 35.59 -37.44
CA THR A 34 -60.40 35.81 -36.00
C THR A 34 -61.32 34.74 -35.40
N PRO A 35 -61.13 34.45 -34.09
CA PRO A 35 -62.25 34.54 -33.16
C PRO A 35 -61.92 35.31 -31.86
N GLN A 36 -63.00 35.71 -31.21
CA GLN A 36 -63.18 36.72 -30.15
C GLN A 36 -62.77 36.31 -28.71
N CYS A 37 -62.30 37.33 -27.96
CA CYS A 37 -62.56 37.68 -26.53
C CYS A 37 -62.10 36.73 -25.38
N PRO A 38 -62.01 37.20 -24.10
CA PRO A 38 -62.31 38.54 -23.55
C PRO A 38 -61.22 39.19 -22.65
N GLU A 39 -61.40 40.50 -22.49
CA GLU A 39 -61.23 41.36 -21.31
C GLU A 39 -60.55 40.76 -20.06
N ASP A 40 -59.49 41.43 -19.56
CA ASP A 40 -59.53 41.97 -18.20
C ASP A 40 -58.49 43.07 -17.95
N GLU A 41 -58.89 43.93 -17.03
CA GLU A 41 -58.45 45.26 -16.62
C GLU A 41 -56.94 45.47 -16.35
N SER A 42 -56.39 46.63 -16.78
CA SER A 42 -56.12 47.78 -15.88
C SER A 42 -55.21 48.81 -16.55
N ALA A 43 -55.72 50.04 -16.65
CA ALA A 43 -55.03 51.24 -17.15
C ALA A 43 -53.99 51.77 -16.12
N PRO A 44 -53.17 52.80 -16.45
CA PRO A 44 -53.71 54.14 -16.67
C PRO A 44 -53.25 54.84 -17.95
N LEU A 45 -54.24 55.49 -18.53
CA LEU A 45 -54.19 56.59 -19.46
C LEU A 45 -53.29 57.73 -18.93
N VAL A 46 -52.28 58.14 -19.69
CA VAL A 46 -51.72 59.50 -19.59
C VAL A 46 -51.78 60.14 -20.96
N THR A 47 -52.63 61.15 -20.99
CA THR A 47 -52.91 62.12 -22.05
C THR A 47 -51.65 62.82 -22.56
N ALA A 48 -51.38 62.73 -23.86
CA ALA A 48 -50.56 63.70 -24.59
C ALA A 48 -51.49 64.51 -25.50
N GLY A 49 -52.03 65.59 -24.93
CA GLY A 49 -52.75 66.62 -25.66
C GLY A 49 -51.76 67.58 -26.33
N GLU A 50 -52.16 68.02 -27.52
CA GLU A 50 -51.93 69.35 -28.10
C GLU A 50 -50.50 69.92 -28.06
N ALA A 51 -49.78 69.80 -29.17
CA ALA A 51 -49.00 70.91 -29.76
C ALA A 51 -48.28 70.45 -31.04
N ALA A 52 -48.97 70.53 -32.19
CA ALA A 52 -48.32 70.65 -33.49
C ALA A 52 -49.33 71.26 -34.48
N GLN A 53 -49.62 72.53 -34.29
CA GLN A 53 -50.26 73.36 -35.30
C GLN A 53 -49.18 73.62 -36.36
N GLU A 54 -49.27 72.90 -37.49
CA GLU A 54 -48.48 73.17 -38.69
C GLU A 54 -48.83 74.57 -39.22
N THR A 55 -48.11 75.59 -38.73
CA THR A 55 -47.97 76.85 -39.46
C THR A 55 -46.91 76.68 -40.54
N THR A 56 -47.28 76.01 -41.63
CA THR A 56 -46.62 76.18 -42.93
C THR A 56 -46.94 77.59 -43.43
N VAL A 57 -46.11 78.57 -43.08
CA VAL A 57 -46.10 79.87 -43.77
C VAL A 57 -45.24 79.69 -45.03
N PRO A 58 -45.77 79.89 -46.25
CA PRO A 58 -44.99 79.75 -47.47
C PRO A 58 -43.86 80.79 -47.50
N ALA A 59 -42.65 80.35 -47.82
CA ALA A 59 -41.43 81.17 -47.89
C ALA A 59 -41.54 82.39 -48.85
N GLU A 60 -42.56 82.43 -49.72
CA GLU A 60 -42.83 83.54 -50.63
C GLU A 60 -43.33 84.82 -49.92
N LEU A 61 -43.93 84.71 -48.73
CA LEU A 61 -44.49 85.86 -47.98
C LEU A 61 -43.43 86.67 -47.20
N GLU A 62 -42.27 86.10 -46.87
CA GLU A 62 -41.22 86.81 -46.13
C GLU A 62 -40.35 87.70 -47.05
N VAL A 63 -40.18 87.30 -48.31
CA VAL A 63 -39.41 88.08 -49.30
C VAL A 63 -40.13 89.37 -49.67
N GLU A 64 -41.46 89.33 -49.83
CA GLU A 64 -42.27 90.53 -50.07
C GLU A 64 -42.29 91.49 -48.87
N ARG A 65 -42.22 90.93 -47.65
CA ARG A 65 -42.16 91.74 -46.43
C ARG A 65 -40.81 92.42 -46.26
N LEU A 66 -39.71 91.76 -46.63
CA LEU A 66 -38.36 92.36 -46.68
C LEU A 66 -38.27 93.49 -47.72
N LEU A 67 -38.93 93.36 -48.86
CA LEU A 67 -38.95 94.38 -49.92
C LEU A 67 -39.72 95.67 -49.54
N GLN A 68 -40.57 95.62 -48.50
CA GLN A 68 -41.38 96.76 -48.02
C GLN A 68 -40.78 97.46 -46.79
N MET A 69 -39.64 96.99 -46.27
CA MET A 69 -39.02 97.53 -45.05
C MET A 69 -38.10 98.72 -45.33
N THR A 70 -38.06 99.69 -44.42
CA THR A 70 -37.15 100.84 -44.54
C THR A 70 -35.71 100.44 -44.18
N GLY A 71 -34.69 101.13 -44.72
CA GLY A 71 -33.28 100.69 -44.66
C GLY A 71 -32.72 100.42 -43.26
N ASP A 72 -33.21 101.12 -42.23
CA ASP A 72 -32.83 100.88 -40.83
C ASP A 72 -33.42 99.60 -40.24
N GLU A 73 -34.58 99.16 -40.74
CA GLU A 73 -35.24 97.93 -40.30
C GLU A 73 -34.63 96.71 -40.99
N LEU A 74 -34.18 96.87 -42.24
CA LEU A 74 -33.42 95.85 -42.97
C LEU A 74 -32.07 95.54 -42.31
N CYS A 75 -31.41 96.54 -41.71
CA CYS A 75 -30.14 96.34 -41.00
C CYS A 75 -30.30 95.48 -39.74
N LYS A 76 -31.49 95.44 -39.12
CA LYS A 76 -31.77 94.69 -37.88
C LYS A 76 -32.32 93.28 -38.12
N GLN A 77 -32.88 93.04 -39.31
CA GLN A 77 -33.42 91.74 -39.74
C GLN A 77 -32.45 90.55 -39.61
N PRO A 78 -31.15 90.65 -39.99
CA PRO A 78 -30.22 89.53 -39.84
C PRO A 78 -30.04 89.10 -38.37
N ALA A 79 -30.05 90.06 -37.44
CA ALA A 79 -29.89 89.77 -36.02
C ALA A 79 -31.15 89.10 -35.43
N LEU A 80 -32.35 89.55 -35.84
CA LEU A 80 -33.61 88.93 -35.43
C LEU A 80 -33.76 87.51 -35.98
N LEU A 81 -33.45 87.29 -37.26
CA LEU A 81 -33.44 85.97 -37.88
C LEU A 81 -32.41 85.03 -37.25
N GLN A 82 -31.25 85.53 -36.85
CA GLN A 82 -30.27 84.72 -36.10
C GLN A 82 -30.80 84.30 -34.73
N ILE A 83 -31.50 85.18 -34.02
CA ILE A 83 -32.11 84.86 -32.73
C ILE A 83 -33.23 83.84 -32.91
N GLU A 84 -34.07 84.00 -33.93
CA GLU A 84 -35.18 83.07 -34.21
C GLU A 84 -34.68 81.71 -34.71
N ALA A 85 -33.67 81.68 -35.58
CA ALA A 85 -32.99 80.46 -35.99
C ALA A 85 -32.30 79.76 -34.80
N ALA A 86 -31.71 80.51 -33.86
CA ALA A 86 -31.13 79.95 -32.64
C ALA A 86 -32.21 79.35 -31.72
N LYS A 87 -33.38 80.00 -31.58
CA LYS A 87 -34.52 79.46 -30.83
C LYS A 87 -35.08 78.18 -31.45
N LEU A 88 -35.27 78.16 -32.77
CA LEU A 88 -35.71 76.98 -33.50
C LEU A 88 -34.72 75.83 -33.37
N ARG A 89 -33.42 76.12 -33.45
CA ARG A 89 -32.37 75.11 -33.28
C ARG A 89 -32.36 74.54 -31.86
N ASN A 90 -32.52 75.38 -30.84
CA ASN A 90 -32.64 74.92 -29.45
C ASN A 90 -33.91 74.07 -29.23
N ALA A 91 -35.05 74.45 -29.81
CA ALA A 91 -36.28 73.67 -29.72
C ALA A 91 -36.16 72.32 -30.46
N GLN A 92 -35.47 72.30 -31.60
CA GLN A 92 -35.15 71.07 -32.33
C GLN A 92 -34.22 70.16 -31.52
N ASP A 93 -33.19 70.73 -30.86
CA ASP A 93 -32.27 69.97 -30.00
C ASP A 93 -33.00 69.40 -28.77
N GLU A 94 -33.93 70.15 -28.17
CA GLU A 94 -34.74 69.70 -27.03
C GLU A 94 -35.71 68.56 -27.42
N LEU A 95 -36.36 68.67 -28.58
CA LEU A 95 -37.16 67.59 -29.15
C LEU A 95 -36.33 66.36 -29.52
N ALA A 96 -35.12 66.55 -30.04
CA ALA A 96 -34.20 65.45 -30.33
C ALA A 96 -33.77 64.72 -29.06
N VAL A 97 -33.53 65.44 -27.95
CA VAL A 97 -33.20 64.86 -26.64
C VAL A 97 -34.40 64.11 -26.05
N GLN A 98 -35.61 64.68 -26.11
CA GLN A 98 -36.83 64.00 -25.65
C GLN A 98 -37.09 62.72 -26.45
N ASN A 99 -36.99 62.77 -27.78
CA ASN A 99 -37.23 61.61 -28.64
C ASN A 99 -36.13 60.54 -28.52
N CYS A 100 -34.86 60.93 -28.30
CA CYS A 100 -33.78 59.98 -28.01
C CYS A 100 -34.08 59.14 -26.77
N SER A 101 -34.68 59.74 -25.72
CA SER A 101 -35.03 59.00 -24.50
C SER A 101 -36.09 57.92 -24.75
N LEU A 102 -37.10 58.22 -25.57
CA LEU A 102 -38.14 57.27 -25.99
C LEU A 102 -37.58 56.16 -26.87
N PHE A 103 -36.67 56.50 -27.79
CA PHE A 103 -36.00 55.52 -28.65
C PHE A 103 -35.13 54.55 -27.83
N LEU A 104 -34.35 55.06 -26.87
CA LEU A 104 -33.54 54.24 -25.97
C LEU A 104 -34.41 53.36 -25.06
N ALA A 105 -35.54 53.87 -24.57
CA ALA A 105 -36.49 53.08 -23.79
C ALA A 105 -37.10 51.94 -24.62
N SER A 106 -37.50 52.23 -25.86
CA SER A 106 -38.06 51.25 -26.80
C SER A 106 -37.03 50.18 -27.18
N SER A 107 -35.77 50.57 -27.41
CA SER A 107 -34.66 49.66 -27.69
C SER A 107 -34.38 48.72 -26.50
N LYS A 108 -34.39 49.24 -25.26
CA LYS A 108 -34.25 48.41 -24.06
C LYS A 108 -35.38 47.40 -23.91
N ALA A 109 -36.62 47.79 -24.18
CA ALA A 109 -37.77 46.88 -24.14
C ALA A 109 -37.65 45.76 -25.20
N LEU A 110 -37.26 46.11 -26.43
CA LEU A 110 -36.99 45.15 -27.50
C LEU A 110 -35.88 44.15 -27.15
N ASN A 111 -34.78 44.62 -26.57
CA ASN A 111 -33.69 43.75 -26.12
C ASN A 111 -34.12 42.80 -24.98
N SER A 112 -34.94 43.30 -24.04
CA SER A 112 -35.52 42.47 -22.98
C SER A 112 -36.45 41.39 -23.55
N LEU A 113 -37.27 41.75 -24.54
CA LEU A 113 -38.15 40.80 -25.23
C LEU A 113 -37.33 39.75 -26.00
N SER A 114 -36.29 40.17 -26.73
CA SER A 114 -35.39 39.25 -27.44
C SER A 114 -34.76 38.24 -26.49
N CYS A 115 -34.24 38.70 -25.34
CA CYS A 115 -33.68 37.81 -24.31
C CYS A 115 -34.73 36.84 -23.73
N SER A 116 -35.97 37.30 -23.54
CA SER A 116 -37.08 36.44 -23.09
C SER A 116 -37.41 35.35 -24.13
N VAL A 117 -37.44 35.70 -25.41
CA VAL A 117 -37.63 34.76 -26.51
C VAL A 117 -36.48 33.76 -26.60
N ASP A 118 -35.23 34.20 -26.42
CA ASP A 118 -34.08 33.30 -26.39
C ASP A 118 -34.16 32.31 -25.20
N ASN A 119 -34.56 32.79 -24.02
CA ASN A 119 -34.80 31.95 -22.85
C ASN A 119 -35.96 30.96 -23.08
N LEU A 120 -37.04 31.39 -23.73
CA LEU A 120 -38.15 30.52 -24.11
C LEU A 120 -37.69 29.46 -25.12
N SER A 121 -36.88 29.83 -26.11
CA SER A 121 -36.31 28.89 -27.07
C SER A 121 -35.43 27.85 -26.38
N ALA A 122 -34.65 28.26 -25.38
CA ALA A 122 -33.80 27.37 -24.60
C ALA A 122 -34.61 26.42 -23.71
N THR A 123 -35.72 26.89 -23.11
CA THR A 123 -36.62 26.04 -22.32
C THR A 123 -37.40 25.06 -23.21
N LEU A 124 -37.91 25.49 -24.37
CA LEU A 124 -38.52 24.59 -25.35
C LEU A 124 -37.55 23.51 -25.84
N ARG A 125 -36.28 23.86 -26.05
CA ARG A 125 -35.23 22.89 -26.40
C ARG A 125 -35.00 21.85 -25.29
N LYS A 126 -35.02 22.26 -24.02
CA LYS A 126 -34.94 21.35 -22.87
C LYS A 126 -36.17 20.44 -22.79
N ILE A 127 -37.38 20.97 -23.02
CA ILE A 127 -38.62 20.18 -23.03
C ILE A 127 -38.59 19.15 -24.17
N ALA A 128 -38.15 19.53 -25.38
CA ALA A 128 -38.01 18.62 -26.50
C ALA A 128 -37.06 17.45 -26.21
N GLN A 129 -35.95 17.70 -25.49
CA GLN A 129 -35.04 16.66 -25.02
C GLN A 129 -35.69 15.71 -24.00
N CYS A 130 -36.59 16.20 -23.16
CA CYS A 130 -37.34 15.39 -22.19
C CYS A 130 -38.49 14.59 -22.81
N VAL A 131 -39.04 15.02 -23.95
CA VAL A 131 -40.15 14.35 -24.65
C VAL A 131 -39.70 13.10 -25.43
N GLN A 132 -38.46 13.07 -25.94
CA GLN A 132 -37.89 11.92 -26.66
C GLN A 132 -37.89 10.60 -25.84
N PRO A 133 -37.47 10.59 -24.55
CA PRO A 133 -37.62 9.43 -23.66
C PRO A 133 -39.07 9.01 -23.39
N LEU A 134 -40.00 9.96 -23.36
CA LEU A 134 -41.42 9.68 -23.10
C LEU A 134 -42.11 9.07 -24.33
N GLN A 135 -41.79 9.55 -25.54
CA GLN A 135 -42.31 8.99 -26.80
C GLN A 135 -41.80 7.56 -27.04
N SER A 136 -40.56 7.27 -26.69
CA SER A 136 -40.02 5.91 -26.74
C SER A 136 -40.63 5.00 -25.66
N GLY A 137 -40.87 5.52 -24.45
CA GLY A 137 -41.57 4.81 -23.38
C GLY A 137 -43.04 4.47 -23.68
N LEU A 138 -43.75 5.33 -24.43
CA LEU A 138 -45.15 5.12 -24.82
C LEU A 138 -45.33 4.02 -25.88
N LYS A 139 -44.42 3.89 -26.85
CA LYS A 139 -44.42 2.77 -27.82
C LYS A 139 -44.12 1.42 -27.16
N LEU A 140 -43.43 1.45 -26.02
CA LEU A 140 -42.96 0.30 -25.25
C LEU A 140 -44.05 -0.43 -24.47
N LEU A 141 -45.08 0.31 -24.03
CA LEU A 141 -46.15 -0.26 -23.20
C LEU A 141 -47.13 -1.16 -23.99
N GLU A 142 -47.15 -1.08 -25.32
CA GLU A 142 -48.13 -1.80 -26.15
C GLU A 142 -47.54 -2.83 -27.13
N LEU A 143 -46.22 -3.01 -27.21
CA LEU A 143 -45.56 -3.90 -28.19
C LEU A 143 -46.17 -5.31 -28.28
N PRO A 144 -46.40 -6.05 -27.18
CA PRO A 144 -47.03 -7.38 -27.25
C PRO A 144 -48.47 -7.33 -27.77
N SER A 145 -49.24 -6.33 -27.34
CA SER A 145 -50.63 -6.10 -27.76
C SER A 145 -50.73 -5.61 -29.20
N LEU A 146 -49.68 -4.96 -29.71
CA LEU A 146 -49.57 -4.46 -31.08
C LEU A 146 -49.21 -5.59 -32.04
N VAL A 147 -48.24 -6.45 -31.67
CA VAL A 147 -47.92 -7.68 -32.42
C VAL A 147 -49.15 -8.59 -32.53
N LEU A 148 -49.88 -8.82 -31.43
CA LEU A 148 -51.10 -9.63 -31.45
C LEU A 148 -52.23 -9.00 -32.28
N ARG A 149 -52.40 -7.68 -32.24
CA ARG A 149 -53.40 -6.98 -33.07
C ARG A 149 -53.04 -7.03 -34.56
N CYS A 150 -51.79 -6.77 -34.93
CA CYS A 150 -51.31 -6.85 -36.31
C CYS A 150 -51.42 -8.28 -36.86
N SER A 151 -51.04 -9.29 -36.07
CA SER A 151 -51.16 -10.71 -36.44
C SER A 151 -52.62 -11.15 -36.66
N ASN A 152 -53.54 -10.72 -35.79
CA ASN A 152 -54.96 -11.05 -35.92
C ASN A 152 -55.65 -10.25 -37.04
N GLY A 153 -55.08 -9.10 -37.43
CA GLY A 153 -55.57 -8.24 -38.51
C GLY A 153 -55.01 -8.57 -39.90
N GLY A 154 -54.15 -9.59 -40.04
CA GLY A 154 -53.53 -9.98 -41.32
C GLY A 154 -52.38 -9.09 -41.79
N LEU A 155 -51.92 -8.15 -40.95
CA LEU A 155 -50.80 -7.25 -41.18
C LEU A 155 -49.50 -7.90 -40.70
N HIS A 156 -49.03 -8.89 -41.46
CA HIS A 156 -47.90 -9.73 -41.07
C HIS A 156 -46.55 -8.99 -41.17
N ASP A 157 -46.37 -8.12 -42.16
CA ASP A 157 -45.12 -7.35 -42.34
C ASP A 157 -44.90 -6.38 -41.16
N GLU A 158 -45.94 -5.65 -40.75
CA GLU A 158 -45.89 -4.75 -39.60
C GLU A 158 -45.72 -5.50 -38.26
N ALA A 159 -46.25 -6.72 -38.16
CA ALA A 159 -46.02 -7.59 -37.01
C ALA A 159 -44.56 -8.04 -36.92
N VAL A 160 -43.92 -8.33 -38.07
CA VAL A 160 -42.49 -8.67 -38.14
C VAL A 160 -41.62 -7.47 -37.80
N ASP A 161 -41.94 -6.27 -38.30
CA ASP A 161 -41.23 -5.04 -37.96
C ASP A 161 -41.28 -4.73 -36.45
N ALA A 162 -42.46 -4.92 -35.82
CA ALA A 162 -42.62 -4.77 -34.37
C ALA A 162 -41.82 -5.80 -33.57
N LEU A 163 -41.69 -7.04 -34.07
CA LEU A 163 -40.83 -8.07 -33.48
C LEU A 163 -39.34 -7.74 -33.64
N MET A 164 -38.92 -7.22 -34.80
CA MET A 164 -37.55 -6.76 -35.03
C MET A 164 -37.17 -5.63 -34.07
N LEU A 165 -38.07 -4.66 -33.88
CA LEU A 165 -37.88 -3.58 -32.91
C LEU A 165 -37.71 -4.15 -31.49
N ALA A 166 -38.51 -5.15 -31.10
CA ALA A 166 -38.38 -5.79 -29.79
C ALA A 166 -37.02 -6.49 -29.59
N ASP A 167 -36.44 -7.07 -30.64
CA ASP A 167 -35.11 -7.68 -30.58
C ASP A 167 -34.00 -6.62 -30.49
N GLU A 168 -34.10 -5.53 -31.26
CA GLU A 168 -33.17 -4.40 -31.17
C GLU A 168 -33.19 -3.74 -29.77
N MET A 169 -34.37 -3.66 -29.15
CA MET A 169 -34.52 -3.19 -27.77
C MET A 169 -33.86 -4.15 -26.76
N LYS A 170 -33.98 -5.46 -26.98
CA LYS A 170 -33.32 -6.48 -26.16
C LYS A 170 -31.80 -6.38 -26.28
N ASP A 171 -31.27 -6.14 -27.48
CA ASP A 171 -29.84 -5.92 -27.71
C ASP A 171 -29.34 -4.62 -27.10
N SER A 172 -30.10 -3.55 -27.22
CA SER A 172 -29.83 -2.26 -26.57
C SER A 172 -29.81 -2.41 -25.04
N ARG A 173 -30.78 -3.14 -24.46
CA ARG A 173 -30.83 -3.48 -23.02
C ARG A 173 -29.60 -4.28 -22.61
N ASN A 174 -29.24 -5.30 -23.37
CA ASN A 174 -28.08 -6.14 -23.09
C ASN A 174 -26.76 -5.36 -23.16
N SER A 175 -26.64 -4.43 -24.11
CA SER A 175 -25.49 -3.55 -24.26
C SER A 175 -25.38 -2.55 -23.10
N CYS A 176 -26.50 -1.92 -22.71
CA CYS A 176 -26.59 -1.06 -21.53
C CYS A 176 -26.18 -1.83 -20.26
N MET A 177 -26.74 -3.02 -20.05
CA MET A 177 -26.41 -3.89 -18.92
C MET A 177 -24.91 -4.25 -18.91
N LYS A 178 -24.32 -4.63 -20.05
CA LYS A 178 -22.87 -4.89 -20.15
C LYS A 178 -22.04 -3.66 -19.80
N ALA A 179 -22.44 -2.46 -20.24
CA ALA A 179 -21.75 -1.21 -19.92
C ALA A 179 -21.81 -0.88 -18.42
N MET A 180 -22.99 -1.00 -17.80
CA MET A 180 -23.16 -0.77 -16.36
C MET A 180 -22.38 -1.79 -15.51
N LEU A 181 -22.37 -3.06 -15.93
CA LEU A 181 -21.57 -4.11 -15.27
C LEU A 181 -20.06 -3.85 -15.39
N ARG A 182 -19.58 -3.27 -16.50
CA ARG A 182 -18.17 -2.84 -16.61
C ARG A 182 -17.85 -1.72 -15.63
N GLN A 183 -18.72 -0.72 -15.52
CA GLN A 183 -18.54 0.40 -14.58
C GLN A 183 -18.55 -0.06 -13.12
N LEU A 184 -19.39 -1.06 -12.76
CA LEU A 184 -19.48 -1.59 -11.41
C LEU A 184 -18.14 -2.11 -10.86
N GLY A 185 -17.26 -2.64 -11.72
CA GLY A 185 -15.93 -3.10 -11.33
C GLY A 185 -14.87 -2.01 -11.24
N GLN A 186 -15.05 -0.89 -11.93
CA GLN A 186 -14.04 0.17 -12.08
C GLN A 186 -14.06 1.19 -10.93
N HIS A 187 -15.22 1.42 -10.31
CA HIS A 187 -15.35 2.45 -9.28
C HIS A 187 -14.70 2.03 -7.96
N SER A 188 -13.68 2.75 -7.49
CA SER A 188 -13.10 2.53 -6.15
C SER A 188 -14.07 2.87 -5.01
N GLN A 189 -15.03 3.78 -5.24
CA GLN A 189 -15.98 4.23 -4.22
C GLN A 189 -17.24 3.35 -4.13
N LEU A 190 -17.63 3.02 -2.89
CA LEU A 190 -18.85 2.25 -2.60
C LEU A 190 -20.12 2.94 -3.09
N ALA A 191 -20.23 4.26 -2.90
CA ALA A 191 -21.42 5.03 -3.27
C ALA A 191 -21.78 4.93 -4.77
N ALA A 192 -20.76 4.97 -5.64
CA ALA A 192 -20.94 4.79 -7.08
C ALA A 192 -21.39 3.36 -7.43
N SER A 193 -20.84 2.35 -6.74
CA SER A 193 -21.22 0.94 -6.93
C SER A 193 -22.68 0.70 -6.53
N ILE A 194 -23.11 1.22 -5.38
CA ILE A 194 -24.51 1.12 -4.88
C ILE A 194 -25.50 1.77 -5.86
N LYS A 195 -25.17 2.94 -6.42
CA LYS A 195 -26.02 3.63 -7.40
C LYS A 195 -26.28 2.79 -8.67
N LEU A 196 -25.33 1.96 -9.09
CA LEU A 196 -25.46 1.10 -10.27
C LEU A 196 -26.29 -0.16 -10.01
N ILE A 197 -26.35 -0.65 -8.77
CA ILE A 197 -27.05 -1.89 -8.42
C ILE A 197 -28.57 -1.77 -8.55
N GLY A 198 -29.15 -0.64 -8.14
CA GLY A 198 -30.60 -0.40 -8.28
C GLY A 198 -31.08 -0.53 -9.73
N PRO A 199 -30.49 0.20 -10.69
CA PRO A 199 -30.75 0.02 -12.12
C PRO A 199 -30.50 -1.40 -12.63
N LEU A 200 -29.40 -2.04 -12.22
CA LEU A 200 -29.08 -3.41 -12.66
C LEU A 200 -30.13 -4.44 -12.20
N ARG A 201 -30.67 -4.30 -10.98
CA ARG A 201 -31.79 -5.13 -10.50
C ARG A 201 -33.05 -4.92 -11.34
N ARG A 202 -33.31 -3.70 -11.82
CA ARG A 202 -34.45 -3.37 -12.70
C ARG A 202 -34.29 -3.92 -14.13
N LEU A 203 -33.06 -4.10 -14.61
CA LEU A 203 -32.76 -4.71 -15.92
C LEU A 203 -32.82 -6.24 -15.92
N SER A 204 -33.47 -6.85 -14.92
CA SER A 204 -33.68 -8.30 -14.77
C SER A 204 -32.41 -9.12 -14.52
N CYS A 205 -31.32 -8.52 -14.01
CA CYS A 205 -30.21 -9.32 -13.52
C CYS A 205 -30.63 -10.10 -12.27
N SER A 206 -30.43 -11.42 -12.27
CA SER A 206 -30.59 -12.21 -11.05
C SER A 206 -29.54 -11.80 -10.01
N GLU A 207 -29.88 -11.94 -8.73
CA GLU A 207 -28.98 -11.54 -7.65
C GLU A 207 -27.68 -12.39 -7.64
N GLU A 208 -27.78 -13.66 -8.01
CA GLU A 208 -26.65 -14.57 -8.15
C GLU A 208 -25.69 -14.13 -9.28
N GLN A 209 -26.23 -13.74 -10.44
CA GLN A 209 -25.41 -13.18 -11.53
C GLN A 209 -24.74 -11.86 -11.13
N LEU A 210 -25.42 -10.99 -10.37
CA LEU A 210 -24.83 -9.74 -9.88
C LEU A 210 -23.66 -9.98 -8.94
N ARG A 211 -23.82 -10.92 -7.99
CA ARG A 211 -22.75 -11.33 -7.07
C ARG A 211 -21.52 -11.83 -7.82
N ALA A 212 -21.72 -12.78 -8.75
CA ALA A 212 -20.64 -13.36 -9.55
C ALA A 212 -19.96 -12.32 -10.44
N LYS A 213 -20.75 -11.47 -11.13
CA LYS A 213 -20.19 -10.43 -12.02
C LYS A 213 -19.48 -9.32 -11.26
N PHE A 214 -19.95 -8.95 -10.06
CA PHE A 214 -19.27 -7.97 -9.22
C PHE A 214 -17.86 -8.45 -8.84
N LEU A 215 -17.76 -9.68 -8.31
CA LEU A 215 -16.46 -10.26 -7.91
C LEU A 215 -15.56 -10.43 -9.13
N GLN A 216 -16.07 -11.00 -10.23
CA GLN A 216 -15.31 -11.19 -11.46
C GLN A 216 -14.66 -9.89 -11.96
N ARG A 217 -15.38 -8.77 -11.94
CA ARG A 217 -14.85 -7.50 -12.44
C ARG A 217 -13.82 -6.85 -11.52
N ARG A 218 -13.98 -7.01 -10.20
CA ARG A 218 -12.98 -6.54 -9.23
C ARG A 218 -11.71 -7.38 -9.30
N ASP A 219 -11.89 -8.67 -9.53
CA ASP A 219 -10.80 -9.64 -9.65
C ASP A 219 -9.88 -9.36 -10.84
N GLU A 220 -10.37 -8.74 -11.93
CA GLU A 220 -9.53 -8.32 -13.06
C GLU A 220 -8.41 -7.34 -12.63
N LYS A 221 -8.74 -6.36 -11.77
CA LYS A 221 -7.74 -5.42 -11.20
C LYS A 221 -6.82 -6.16 -10.24
N ILE A 222 -7.38 -6.96 -9.34
CA ILE A 222 -6.61 -7.66 -8.29
C ILE A 222 -5.63 -8.65 -8.92
N THR A 223 -6.03 -9.37 -9.97
CA THR A 223 -5.16 -10.30 -10.72
C THR A 223 -3.99 -9.59 -11.41
N ARG A 224 -4.13 -8.31 -11.77
CA ARG A 224 -3.01 -7.52 -12.27
C ARG A 224 -2.05 -7.17 -11.13
N GLU A 225 -2.56 -6.71 -9.99
CA GLU A 225 -1.71 -6.38 -8.83
C GLU A 225 -1.03 -7.62 -8.22
N ARG A 226 -1.68 -8.79 -8.26
CA ARG A 226 -1.07 -10.09 -7.92
C ARG A 226 0.19 -10.35 -8.75
N ARG A 227 0.08 -10.23 -10.08
CA ARG A 227 1.22 -10.40 -11.00
C ARG A 227 2.33 -9.38 -10.74
N ASN A 228 1.97 -8.14 -10.42
CA ASN A 228 2.96 -7.12 -10.06
C ASN A 228 3.72 -7.50 -8.78
N ALA A 229 3.02 -8.04 -7.77
CA ALA A 229 3.63 -8.50 -6.53
C ALA A 229 4.53 -9.74 -6.74
N GLU A 230 4.11 -10.68 -7.59
CA GLU A 230 4.93 -11.83 -8.01
C GLU A 230 6.21 -11.39 -8.71
N GLN A 231 6.12 -10.44 -9.66
CA GLN A 231 7.28 -9.87 -10.33
C GLN A 231 8.20 -9.12 -9.36
N ALA A 232 7.64 -8.41 -8.38
CA ALA A 232 8.43 -7.76 -7.35
C ALA A 232 9.21 -8.80 -6.52
N CYS A 233 8.64 -9.98 -6.24
CA CYS A 233 9.34 -11.07 -5.54
C CYS A 233 10.57 -11.59 -6.30
N GLU A 234 10.57 -11.52 -7.64
CA GLU A 234 11.72 -11.94 -8.45
C GLU A 234 12.94 -11.05 -8.20
N MET A 235 12.71 -9.75 -8.00
CA MET A 235 13.74 -8.73 -7.73
C MET A 235 14.10 -8.68 -6.25
N ASP A 236 13.10 -8.56 -5.38
CA ASP A 236 13.20 -8.50 -3.93
C ASP A 236 12.02 -9.26 -3.31
N ALA A 237 12.32 -10.42 -2.75
CA ALA A 237 11.33 -11.30 -2.13
C ALA A 237 10.60 -10.63 -0.96
N ALA A 238 11.30 -9.83 -0.14
CA ALA A 238 10.70 -9.20 1.03
C ALA A 238 9.73 -8.10 0.62
N GLN A 239 10.15 -7.25 -0.33
CA GLN A 239 9.29 -6.20 -0.88
C GLN A 239 8.06 -6.79 -1.58
N GLY A 240 8.24 -7.83 -2.40
CA GLY A 240 7.15 -8.49 -3.11
C GLY A 240 6.13 -9.14 -2.17
N LEU A 241 6.58 -9.87 -1.15
CA LEU A 241 5.68 -10.46 -0.15
C LEU A 241 4.96 -9.39 0.69
N CYS A 242 5.63 -8.28 1.03
CA CYS A 242 4.99 -7.15 1.68
C CYS A 242 3.90 -6.52 0.80
N ALA A 243 4.16 -6.34 -0.49
CA ALA A 243 3.17 -5.84 -1.44
C ALA A 243 1.97 -6.80 -1.58
N ALA A 244 2.21 -8.11 -1.59
CA ALA A 244 1.17 -9.12 -1.62
C ALA A 244 0.30 -9.12 -0.34
N ALA A 245 0.92 -8.97 0.83
CA ALA A 245 0.21 -8.85 2.10
C ALA A 245 -0.63 -7.55 2.16
N GLU A 246 -0.10 -6.45 1.63
CA GLU A 246 -0.81 -5.17 1.54
C GLU A 246 -2.02 -5.25 0.59
N LEU A 247 -1.89 -5.98 -0.53
CA LEU A 247 -2.99 -6.24 -1.46
C LEU A 247 -4.15 -6.97 -0.78
N LEU A 248 -3.85 -7.98 0.07
CA LEU A 248 -4.85 -8.65 0.91
C LEU A 248 -5.52 -7.69 1.88
N ARG A 249 -4.72 -6.88 2.57
CA ARG A 249 -5.16 -5.98 3.63
C ARG A 249 -6.02 -4.82 3.13
N VAL A 250 -5.73 -4.29 1.94
CA VAL A 250 -6.36 -3.08 1.41
C VAL A 250 -7.40 -3.43 0.34
N GLU A 251 -6.97 -3.84 -0.85
CA GLU A 251 -7.85 -3.95 -2.02
C GLU A 251 -8.81 -5.15 -1.92
N ILE A 252 -8.31 -6.30 -1.47
CA ILE A 252 -9.11 -7.53 -1.32
C ILE A 252 -10.11 -7.37 -0.16
N LEU A 253 -9.64 -6.88 1.00
CA LEU A 253 -10.53 -6.55 2.11
C LEU A 253 -11.59 -5.52 1.72
N GLN A 254 -11.21 -4.45 1.01
CA GLN A 254 -12.15 -3.43 0.55
C GLN A 254 -13.20 -4.02 -0.38
N THR A 255 -12.80 -4.89 -1.31
CA THR A 255 -13.73 -5.59 -2.21
C THR A 255 -14.72 -6.45 -1.43
N ALA A 256 -14.24 -7.20 -0.43
CA ALA A 256 -15.09 -8.02 0.43
C ALA A 256 -16.05 -7.18 1.31
N MET A 257 -15.57 -6.05 1.85
CA MET A 257 -16.40 -5.11 2.61
C MET A 257 -17.48 -4.47 1.73
N HIS A 258 -17.14 -4.05 0.51
CA HIS A 258 -18.11 -3.53 -0.46
C HIS A 258 -19.15 -4.58 -0.83
N TYR A 259 -18.72 -5.82 -1.07
CA TYR A 259 -19.62 -6.93 -1.34
C TYR A 259 -20.63 -7.11 -0.21
N ARG A 260 -20.17 -7.15 1.05
CA ARG A 260 -21.04 -7.28 2.22
C ARG A 260 -21.99 -6.09 2.38
N ALA A 261 -21.54 -4.87 2.10
CA ALA A 261 -22.40 -3.69 2.15
C ALA A 261 -23.51 -3.73 1.09
N ILE A 262 -23.26 -4.36 -0.06
CA ILE A 262 -24.21 -4.45 -1.17
C ILE A 262 -25.19 -5.62 -1.00
N PHE A 263 -24.69 -6.80 -0.58
CA PHE A 263 -25.42 -8.07 -0.60
C PHE A 263 -25.76 -8.61 0.81
N GLY A 264 -25.31 -7.95 1.87
CA GLY A 264 -25.69 -8.19 3.26
C GLY A 264 -25.03 -9.40 3.95
N THR A 265 -24.71 -10.47 3.23
CA THR A 265 -24.23 -11.75 3.82
C THR A 265 -22.92 -12.24 3.21
N THR A 266 -22.12 -12.95 4.01
CA THR A 266 -21.00 -13.77 3.57
C THR A 266 -21.57 -15.07 3.00
N ASP A 267 -21.55 -15.20 1.67
CA ASP A 267 -22.10 -16.35 0.95
C ASP A 267 -20.99 -17.22 0.32
N ARG A 268 -21.40 -18.34 -0.29
CA ARG A 268 -20.48 -19.26 -0.97
C ARG A 268 -19.59 -18.58 -2.01
N HIS A 269 -20.09 -17.53 -2.69
CA HIS A 269 -19.34 -16.83 -3.73
C HIS A 269 -18.21 -16.00 -3.13
N LEU A 270 -18.51 -15.20 -2.10
CA LEU A 270 -17.49 -14.41 -1.41
C LEU A 270 -16.46 -15.32 -0.72
N SER A 271 -16.90 -16.39 -0.06
CA SER A 271 -16.01 -17.33 0.61
C SER A 271 -15.08 -18.05 -0.38
N ALA A 272 -15.59 -18.53 -1.52
CA ALA A 272 -14.79 -19.17 -2.55
C ALA A 272 -13.77 -18.19 -3.16
N TRP A 273 -14.21 -16.95 -3.43
CA TRP A 273 -13.32 -15.91 -3.95
C TRP A 273 -12.21 -15.54 -2.97
N LEU A 274 -12.54 -15.31 -1.68
CA LEU A 274 -11.55 -15.04 -0.63
C LEU A 274 -10.59 -16.22 -0.43
N ALA A 275 -11.07 -17.45 -0.51
CA ALA A 275 -10.23 -18.63 -0.42
C ALA A 275 -9.19 -18.68 -1.56
N ASP A 276 -9.57 -18.34 -2.80
CA ASP A 276 -8.62 -18.21 -3.91
C ASP A 276 -7.57 -17.11 -3.65
N GLN A 277 -8.01 -15.95 -3.14
CA GLN A 277 -7.13 -14.84 -2.75
C GLN A 277 -6.07 -15.25 -1.72
N VAL A 278 -6.51 -15.88 -0.65
CA VAL A 278 -5.62 -16.34 0.42
C VAL A 278 -4.73 -17.48 -0.04
N HIS A 279 -5.27 -18.45 -0.79
CA HIS A 279 -4.51 -19.61 -1.26
C HIS A 279 -3.36 -19.20 -2.16
N TRP A 280 -3.59 -18.23 -3.06
CA TRP A 280 -2.55 -17.61 -3.86
C TRP A 280 -1.42 -17.03 -2.98
N PHE A 281 -1.77 -16.22 -1.98
CA PHE A 281 -0.80 -15.58 -1.10
C PHE A 281 0.00 -16.61 -0.27
N VAL A 282 -0.69 -17.60 0.31
CA VAL A 282 -0.04 -18.66 1.09
C VAL A 282 0.94 -19.45 0.22
N LYS A 283 0.56 -19.79 -1.02
CA LYS A 283 1.45 -20.44 -1.96
C LYS A 283 2.65 -19.59 -2.33
N LEU A 284 2.45 -18.28 -2.53
CA LEU A 284 3.54 -17.36 -2.84
C LEU A 284 4.55 -17.28 -1.68
N VAL A 285 4.06 -17.13 -0.44
CA VAL A 285 4.92 -17.16 0.77
C VAL A 285 5.67 -18.49 0.86
N GLN A 286 4.99 -19.63 0.73
CA GLN A 286 5.63 -20.94 0.78
C GLN A 286 6.71 -21.12 -0.29
N HIS A 287 6.44 -20.67 -1.51
CA HIS A 287 7.38 -20.75 -2.63
C HIS A 287 8.62 -19.89 -2.41
N GLU A 288 8.46 -18.64 -1.99
CA GLU A 288 9.61 -17.74 -1.75
C GLU A 288 10.44 -18.20 -0.53
N LEU A 289 9.80 -18.68 0.53
CA LEU A 289 10.50 -19.24 1.70
C LEU A 289 11.20 -20.58 1.37
N ALA A 290 10.67 -21.39 0.44
CA ALA A 290 11.28 -22.65 0.02
C ALA A 290 12.43 -22.47 -0.98
N LYS A 291 12.42 -21.42 -1.81
CA LYS A 291 13.55 -21.08 -2.70
C LYS A 291 14.86 -20.87 -1.95
N GLY A 292 14.80 -20.28 -0.75
CA GLY A 292 15.96 -20.17 0.13
C GLY A 292 16.46 -21.52 0.64
N ALA A 293 15.60 -22.55 0.68
CA ALA A 293 15.94 -23.88 1.14
C ALA A 293 16.63 -24.75 0.08
N ASN A 294 16.25 -24.62 -1.19
CA ASN A 294 16.60 -25.57 -2.27
C ASN A 294 17.95 -25.31 -2.98
N GLY A 295 18.91 -24.65 -2.34
CA GLY A 295 20.32 -24.68 -2.78
C GLY A 295 20.95 -26.08 -2.72
N ARG A 296 20.23 -27.08 -2.18
CA ARG A 296 20.54 -28.51 -2.29
C ARG A 296 19.47 -29.17 -3.17
N THR A 297 19.95 -29.75 -4.26
CA THR A 297 19.31 -30.48 -5.35
C THR A 297 17.95 -31.12 -5.04
N GLU A 298 16.99 -30.91 -5.94
CA GLU A 298 15.71 -31.62 -6.02
C GLU A 298 15.91 -33.14 -5.95
N ALA A 299 15.35 -33.76 -4.91
CA ALA A 299 14.96 -35.16 -4.94
C ALA A 299 13.50 -35.23 -4.49
N THR A 300 12.66 -35.61 -5.45
CA THR A 300 11.26 -36.00 -5.33
C THR A 300 10.94 -36.84 -4.10
N GLY A 301 9.83 -36.55 -3.43
CA GLY A 301 9.15 -37.53 -2.58
C GLY A 301 8.35 -36.91 -1.45
N TYR A 302 7.02 -37.08 -1.52
CA TYR A 302 6.06 -37.23 -0.44
C TYR A 302 6.32 -36.55 0.91
N LEU A 303 5.33 -35.75 1.33
CA LEU A 303 4.94 -35.48 2.72
C LEU A 303 5.61 -36.42 3.73
N ASP A 304 6.78 -36.04 4.22
CA ASP A 304 7.27 -36.55 5.48
C ASP A 304 7.70 -35.40 6.36
N SER A 305 7.22 -35.49 7.59
CA SER A 305 7.22 -34.45 8.61
C SER A 305 8.56 -34.40 9.31
N GLU A 306 9.66 -34.26 8.57
CA GLU A 306 10.98 -34.11 9.16
C GLU A 306 11.32 -32.62 9.29
N ARG A 307 11.16 -32.13 10.51
CA ARG A 307 11.60 -30.82 10.97
C ARG A 307 13.05 -30.57 10.48
N PRO A 308 13.46 -29.31 10.23
CA PRO A 308 14.88 -29.01 10.03
C PRO A 308 15.62 -29.38 11.32
N VAL A 309 16.34 -30.50 11.29
CA VAL A 309 17.17 -30.98 12.39
C VAL A 309 18.62 -30.67 11.99
N PHE A 310 19.37 -30.05 12.91
CA PHE A 310 20.83 -29.93 12.78
C PHE A 310 21.40 -31.30 12.42
N SER A 311 22.09 -31.41 11.28
CA SER A 311 22.64 -32.69 10.81
C SER A 311 24.15 -32.76 11.04
N PRO A 312 24.62 -33.51 12.05
CA PRO A 312 26.05 -33.74 12.26
C PRO A 312 26.72 -34.34 11.03
N ALA A 313 26.04 -35.24 10.31
CA ALA A 313 26.54 -35.86 9.10
C ALA A 313 26.73 -34.85 7.95
N ALA A 314 25.85 -33.84 7.85
CA ALA A 314 26.02 -32.77 6.86
C ALA A 314 27.26 -31.91 7.16
N VAL A 315 27.50 -31.59 8.43
CA VAL A 315 28.70 -30.87 8.88
C VAL A 315 29.96 -31.68 8.55
N GLU A 316 29.98 -32.97 8.88
CA GLU A 316 31.12 -33.85 8.58
C GLU A 316 31.36 -34.03 7.09
N ALA A 317 30.31 -34.16 6.28
CA ALA A 317 30.42 -34.24 4.82
C ALA A 317 31.02 -32.96 4.23
N ILE A 318 30.63 -31.78 4.72
CA ILE A 318 31.20 -30.48 4.29
C ILE A 318 32.68 -30.37 4.68
N VAL A 319 33.04 -30.81 5.89
CA VAL A 319 34.43 -30.82 6.35
C VAL A 319 35.28 -31.79 5.50
N ALA A 320 34.78 -32.99 5.23
CA ALA A 320 35.48 -34.01 4.44
C ALA A 320 35.65 -33.62 2.96
N ALA A 321 34.64 -32.99 2.35
CA ALA A 321 34.69 -32.56 0.95
C ALA A 321 35.75 -31.48 0.68
N TRP A 322 36.12 -30.71 1.71
CA TRP A 322 37.09 -29.62 1.58
C TRP A 322 38.51 -30.10 1.24
N GLY A 323 38.90 -31.30 1.70
CA GLY A 323 40.23 -31.87 1.44
C GLY A 323 40.46 -32.33 -0.01
N SER A 324 39.42 -32.39 -0.85
CA SER A 324 39.51 -33.01 -2.19
C SER A 324 39.41 -32.04 -3.38
N GLN A 325 38.89 -30.82 -3.20
CA GLN A 325 38.98 -29.71 -4.16
C GLN A 325 38.34 -28.48 -3.52
N ALA A 326 39.06 -27.34 -3.55
CA ALA A 326 38.56 -26.03 -3.15
C ALA A 326 37.43 -25.57 -4.09
N THR A 327 36.26 -26.18 -3.97
CA THR A 327 35.02 -25.62 -4.50
C THR A 327 34.58 -24.55 -3.53
N SER A 328 34.49 -23.33 -4.05
CA SER A 328 33.88 -22.20 -3.36
C SER A 328 32.45 -22.60 -2.98
N TYR A 329 32.27 -23.13 -1.77
CA TYR A 329 30.96 -23.22 -1.13
C TYR A 329 30.63 -21.80 -0.68
N GLN A 330 30.33 -20.94 -1.65
CA GLN A 330 29.50 -19.77 -1.39
C GLN A 330 28.20 -20.32 -0.82
N THR A 331 27.98 -20.11 0.47
CA THR A 331 26.65 -20.09 1.06
C THR A 331 25.79 -19.27 0.12
N SER A 332 24.94 -19.94 -0.66
CA SER A 332 24.08 -19.30 -1.66
C SER A 332 23.43 -18.09 -1.01
N ALA A 333 23.73 -16.90 -1.53
CA ALA A 333 23.28 -15.64 -0.98
C ALA A 333 21.79 -15.75 -0.64
N PHE A 334 21.50 -15.73 0.66
CA PHE A 334 20.17 -15.90 1.18
C PHE A 334 19.33 -14.71 0.69
N ARG A 335 18.15 -14.98 0.12
CA ARG A 335 17.34 -13.92 -0.52
C ARG A 335 16.64 -12.98 0.46
N MET A 336 16.59 -13.29 1.76
CA MET A 336 15.81 -12.49 2.73
C MET A 336 16.38 -12.53 4.14
N GLU A 337 16.94 -11.46 4.67
CA GLU A 337 17.47 -11.42 6.03
C GLU A 337 16.39 -11.63 7.13
N LEU A 338 16.80 -11.97 8.36
CA LEU A 338 15.88 -12.14 9.50
C LEU A 338 15.06 -10.87 9.81
N SER A 339 15.66 -9.71 9.62
CA SER A 339 15.04 -8.39 9.77
C SER A 339 13.91 -8.16 8.75
N GLU A 340 14.16 -8.56 7.50
CA GLU A 340 13.20 -8.51 6.39
C GLU A 340 12.07 -9.51 6.61
N LEU A 341 12.41 -10.74 7.03
CA LEU A 341 11.45 -11.78 7.38
C LEU A 341 10.51 -11.33 8.52
N SER A 342 11.04 -10.66 9.53
CA SER A 342 10.26 -10.07 10.64
C SER A 342 9.25 -9.02 10.12
N THR A 343 9.68 -8.19 9.17
CA THR A 343 8.79 -7.23 8.51
C THR A 343 7.69 -7.92 7.72
N VAL A 344 8.02 -8.93 6.92
CA VAL A 344 7.05 -9.72 6.14
C VAL A 344 6.06 -10.44 7.06
N TYR A 345 6.53 -11.06 8.15
CA TYR A 345 5.70 -11.72 9.14
C TYR A 345 4.69 -10.76 9.76
N ARG A 346 5.15 -9.57 10.19
CA ARG A 346 4.30 -8.52 10.75
C ARG A 346 3.24 -8.04 9.75
N GLN A 347 3.63 -7.80 8.49
CA GLN A 347 2.68 -7.39 7.45
C GLN A 347 1.65 -8.49 7.16
N THR A 348 2.08 -9.74 7.15
CA THR A 348 1.20 -10.91 6.98
C THR A 348 0.19 -11.02 8.13
N TYR A 349 0.65 -10.83 9.37
CA TYR A 349 -0.22 -10.81 10.55
C TYR A 349 -1.24 -9.67 10.48
N ASN A 350 -0.81 -8.47 10.07
CA ASN A 350 -1.69 -7.32 9.88
C ASN A 350 -2.76 -7.60 8.81
N ALA A 351 -2.37 -8.20 7.68
CA ALA A 351 -3.29 -8.58 6.62
C ALA A 351 -4.32 -9.63 7.11
N ALA A 352 -3.86 -10.65 7.82
CA ALA A 352 -4.73 -11.68 8.39
C ALA A 352 -5.70 -11.11 9.42
N SER A 353 -5.22 -10.27 10.34
CA SER A 353 -6.05 -9.56 11.32
C SER A 353 -7.13 -8.70 10.64
N ALA A 354 -6.77 -8.00 9.56
CA ALA A 354 -7.71 -7.20 8.79
C ALA A 354 -8.78 -8.07 8.11
N LEU A 355 -8.41 -9.23 7.56
CA LEU A 355 -9.33 -10.17 6.91
C LEU A 355 -10.24 -10.93 7.89
N ARG A 356 -9.91 -10.99 9.20
CA ARG A 356 -10.86 -11.49 10.22
C ARG A 356 -12.17 -10.70 10.24
N ARG A 357 -12.15 -9.41 9.85
CA ARG A 357 -13.37 -8.57 9.74
C ARG A 357 -14.40 -9.15 8.76
N VAL A 358 -13.95 -9.94 7.79
CA VAL A 358 -14.79 -10.65 6.81
C VAL A 358 -14.84 -12.16 7.05
N GLN A 359 -14.53 -12.60 8.28
CA GLN A 359 -14.55 -14.01 8.71
C GLN A 359 -13.57 -14.90 7.92
N CYS A 360 -12.47 -14.32 7.43
CA CYS A 360 -11.42 -15.07 6.77
C CYS A 360 -10.20 -15.13 7.70
N ASP A 361 -9.94 -16.29 8.28
CA ASP A 361 -8.76 -16.54 9.12
C ASP A 361 -7.83 -17.55 8.44
N PHE A 362 -6.64 -17.09 8.07
CA PHE A 362 -5.63 -17.88 7.36
C PHE A 362 -4.26 -17.84 8.03
N PHE A 363 -4.12 -17.07 9.11
CA PHE A 363 -2.83 -16.90 9.77
C PHE A 363 -2.24 -18.23 10.27
N PRO A 364 -3.01 -19.17 10.85
CA PRO A 364 -2.48 -20.46 11.25
C PRO A 364 -1.82 -21.23 10.10
N ALA A 365 -2.40 -21.19 8.89
CA ALA A 365 -1.87 -21.91 7.73
C ALA A 365 -0.52 -21.34 7.25
N VAL A 366 -0.36 -20.02 7.28
CA VAL A 366 0.90 -19.37 6.85
C VAL A 366 1.96 -19.33 7.95
N SER A 367 1.55 -19.26 9.23
CA SER A 367 2.48 -19.20 10.38
C SER A 367 3.45 -20.39 10.41
N LEU A 368 2.97 -21.60 10.13
CA LEU A 368 3.80 -22.80 10.05
C LEU A 368 4.91 -22.71 8.99
N SER A 369 4.68 -21.95 7.92
CA SER A 369 5.68 -21.75 6.86
C SER A 369 6.79 -20.82 7.34
N PHE A 370 6.45 -19.77 8.09
CA PHE A 370 7.43 -18.91 8.75
C PHE A 370 8.23 -19.66 9.82
N ASP A 371 7.55 -20.44 10.67
CA ASP A 371 8.19 -21.24 11.71
C ASP A 371 9.24 -22.19 11.14
N SER A 372 8.86 -22.96 10.11
CA SER A 372 9.75 -23.90 9.43
C SER A 372 10.95 -23.18 8.80
N HIS A 373 10.74 -21.99 8.25
CA HIS A 373 11.80 -21.22 7.62
C HIS A 373 12.79 -20.64 8.64
N VAL A 374 12.30 -20.07 9.75
CA VAL A 374 13.14 -19.56 10.85
C VAL A 374 14.01 -20.69 11.41
N VAL A 375 13.44 -21.88 11.65
CA VAL A 375 14.20 -23.06 12.12
C VAL A 375 15.25 -23.47 11.08
N SER A 376 14.89 -23.54 9.79
CA SER A 376 15.82 -23.92 8.73
C SER A 376 16.99 -22.94 8.59
N LEU A 377 16.74 -21.64 8.73
CA LEU A 377 17.78 -20.62 8.65
C LEU A 377 18.77 -20.77 9.81
N HIS A 378 18.28 -20.83 11.05
CA HIS A 378 19.14 -21.01 12.22
C HIS A 378 19.89 -22.34 12.19
N SER A 379 19.27 -23.43 11.72
CA SER A 379 19.94 -24.73 11.57
C SER A 379 21.15 -24.62 10.65
N ARG A 380 21.04 -23.92 9.53
CA ARG A 380 22.15 -23.75 8.57
C ARG A 380 23.25 -22.85 9.10
N THR A 381 22.89 -21.76 9.76
CA THR A 381 23.86 -20.89 10.42
C THR A 381 24.66 -21.68 11.45
N LEU A 382 23.99 -22.45 12.30
CA LEU A 382 24.65 -23.31 13.30
C LEU A 382 25.46 -24.45 12.67
N GLU A 383 25.02 -25.05 11.57
CA GLU A 383 25.83 -26.01 10.79
C GLU A 383 27.12 -25.37 10.28
N SER A 384 27.06 -24.13 9.76
CA SER A 384 28.25 -23.37 9.35
C SER A 384 29.19 -23.10 10.52
N VAL A 385 28.65 -22.76 11.70
CA VAL A 385 29.43 -22.62 12.93
C VAL A 385 30.11 -23.94 13.32
N GLY A 386 29.40 -25.07 13.23
CA GLY A 386 29.97 -26.39 13.48
C GLY A 386 31.12 -26.73 12.52
N VAL A 387 30.99 -26.41 11.23
CA VAL A 387 32.04 -26.57 10.23
C VAL A 387 33.25 -25.69 10.57
N ALA A 388 33.02 -24.41 10.91
CA ALA A 388 34.09 -23.47 11.26
C ALA A 388 34.84 -23.91 12.53
N PHE A 389 34.12 -24.42 13.54
CA PHE A 389 34.71 -24.97 14.75
C PHE A 389 35.57 -26.20 14.46
N ALA A 390 35.05 -27.18 13.70
CA ALA A 390 35.80 -28.37 13.35
C ALA A 390 37.10 -28.04 12.62
N ARG A 391 37.05 -27.14 11.63
CA ARG A 391 38.25 -26.66 10.92
C ARG A 391 39.23 -25.96 11.85
N SER A 392 38.72 -25.03 12.66
CA SER A 392 39.55 -24.30 13.62
C SER A 392 40.20 -25.21 14.63
N LEU A 393 39.59 -26.36 14.96
CA LEU A 393 40.12 -27.34 15.89
C LEU A 393 41.14 -28.28 15.22
N ASP A 394 40.91 -28.71 13.98
CA ASP A 394 41.83 -29.54 13.20
C ASP A 394 43.16 -28.83 12.91
N GLU A 395 43.12 -27.51 12.70
CA GLU A 395 44.30 -26.66 12.47
C GLU A 395 44.99 -26.21 13.78
N TYR A 396 44.34 -26.41 14.93
CA TYR A 396 44.82 -25.89 16.20
C TYR A 396 45.88 -26.79 16.83
N ASP A 397 47.01 -26.19 17.19
CA ASP A 397 48.17 -26.92 17.73
C ASP A 397 48.18 -27.04 19.26
N PHE A 398 47.05 -26.72 19.91
CA PHE A 398 46.84 -26.67 21.35
C PHE A 398 47.78 -25.73 22.10
N SER A 399 48.30 -24.70 21.43
CA SER A 399 49.04 -23.61 22.08
C SER A 399 48.10 -22.50 22.57
N PRO A 400 48.22 -22.02 23.82
CA PRO A 400 47.40 -20.93 24.30
C PRO A 400 47.71 -19.63 23.54
N ALA A 401 46.67 -18.84 23.26
CA ALA A 401 46.80 -17.61 22.50
C ALA A 401 47.75 -16.61 23.21
N PRO A 402 48.83 -16.11 22.57
CA PRO A 402 49.75 -15.16 23.19
C PRO A 402 49.06 -13.86 23.62
N LEU A 403 48.02 -13.46 22.88
CA LEU A 403 47.20 -12.29 23.16
C LEU A 403 46.48 -12.39 24.51
N TYR A 404 46.12 -13.59 24.96
CA TYR A 404 45.49 -13.82 26.26
C TYR A 404 46.38 -13.36 27.41
N PHE A 405 47.65 -13.75 27.40
CA PHE A 405 48.63 -13.37 28.42
C PHE A 405 48.92 -11.86 28.37
N GLY A 406 49.05 -11.30 27.16
CA GLY A 406 49.20 -9.86 26.98
C GLY A 406 48.04 -9.05 27.58
N LEU A 407 46.79 -9.47 27.33
CA LEU A 407 45.58 -8.80 27.85
C LEU A 407 45.49 -8.85 29.38
N ILE A 408 45.79 -10.00 29.99
CA ILE A 408 45.73 -10.17 31.44
C ILE A 408 46.84 -9.38 32.15
N ASN A 409 48.05 -9.41 31.59
CA ASN A 409 49.21 -8.72 32.17
C ASN A 409 49.11 -7.19 32.01
N SER A 410 48.44 -6.71 30.96
CA SER A 410 48.32 -5.27 30.66
C SER A 410 47.20 -4.56 31.42
N SER A 411 46.18 -5.28 31.88
CA SER A 411 44.95 -4.67 32.43
C SER A 411 44.57 -5.26 33.80
N PRO A 412 44.82 -4.53 34.90
CA PRO A 412 44.41 -4.93 36.25
C PRO A 412 42.90 -5.17 36.38
N TRP A 413 42.10 -4.47 35.57
CA TRP A 413 40.65 -4.64 35.51
C TRP A 413 40.25 -6.01 34.94
N LEU A 414 40.85 -6.45 33.82
CA LEU A 414 40.61 -7.77 33.24
C LEU A 414 41.07 -8.89 34.19
N ALA A 415 42.21 -8.68 34.85
CA ALA A 415 42.68 -9.58 35.90
C ALA A 415 41.71 -9.64 37.10
N THR A 416 40.98 -8.57 37.40
CA THR A 416 39.96 -8.53 38.47
C THR A 416 38.67 -9.23 38.03
N CYS A 417 38.27 -9.13 36.76
CA CYS A 417 37.11 -9.81 36.20
C CYS A 417 37.24 -11.35 36.23
N LEU A 418 38.45 -11.89 36.01
CA LEU A 418 38.74 -13.32 36.18
C LEU A 418 38.50 -13.79 37.64
N SER A 419 38.85 -12.97 38.63
CA SER A 419 38.60 -13.27 40.05
C SER A 419 37.16 -13.04 40.52
N ALA A 420 36.37 -12.26 39.79
CA ALA A 420 34.98 -11.96 40.13
C ALA A 420 33.98 -13.01 39.60
N GLY A 421 34.46 -14.14 39.08
CA GLY A 421 33.61 -15.18 38.49
C GLY A 421 33.20 -14.91 37.05
N SER A 422 33.82 -13.95 36.35
CA SER A 422 33.58 -13.72 34.92
C SER A 422 34.39 -14.72 34.09
N SER A 423 33.91 -15.96 34.08
CA SER A 423 34.56 -17.13 33.51
C SER A 423 34.81 -17.02 32.00
N CYS A 424 34.04 -16.20 31.27
CA CYS A 424 34.10 -16.08 29.81
C CYS A 424 35.46 -15.62 29.26
N LEU A 425 36.27 -14.92 30.06
CA LEU A 425 37.61 -14.48 29.66
C LEU A 425 38.56 -15.67 29.41
N LEU A 426 38.30 -16.81 30.06
CA LEU A 426 39.07 -18.06 29.85
C LEU A 426 38.88 -18.62 28.43
N LEU A 427 37.77 -18.29 27.76
CA LEU A 427 37.53 -18.70 26.37
C LEU A 427 38.59 -18.11 25.42
N LEU A 428 39.13 -16.92 25.73
CA LEU A 428 40.14 -16.24 24.92
C LEU A 428 41.50 -16.97 24.92
N ARG A 429 41.73 -17.90 25.85
CA ARG A 429 42.93 -18.76 25.86
C ARG A 429 42.99 -19.65 24.61
N HIS A 430 41.83 -20.16 24.18
CA HIS A 430 41.70 -21.08 23.06
C HIS A 430 40.82 -20.47 21.96
N PRO A 431 41.40 -19.99 20.84
CA PRO A 431 40.65 -19.36 19.76
C PRO A 431 39.45 -20.15 19.23
N PRO A 432 39.50 -21.50 19.09
CA PRO A 432 38.34 -22.28 18.64
C PRO A 432 37.11 -22.13 19.56
N LEU A 433 37.32 -22.05 20.88
CA LEU A 433 36.23 -21.90 21.85
C LEU A 433 35.67 -20.48 21.89
N ALA A 434 36.53 -19.46 21.81
CA ALA A 434 36.10 -18.07 21.74
C ALA A 434 35.26 -17.79 20.50
N ASN A 435 35.71 -18.28 19.33
CA ASN A 435 34.98 -18.13 18.07
C ASN A 435 33.65 -18.87 18.11
N LEU A 436 33.63 -20.11 18.61
CA LEU A 436 32.39 -20.89 18.79
C LEU A 436 31.38 -20.14 19.66
N TYR A 437 31.80 -19.65 20.83
CA TYR A 437 30.93 -18.91 21.73
C TYR A 437 30.35 -17.66 21.06
N ASN A 438 31.19 -16.85 20.42
CA ASN A 438 30.77 -15.62 19.76
C ASN A 438 29.77 -15.90 18.63
N SER A 439 30.03 -16.90 17.78
CA SER A 439 29.13 -17.24 16.68
C SER A 439 27.79 -17.84 17.13
N ILE A 440 27.78 -18.62 18.23
CA ILE A 440 26.53 -19.11 18.82
C ILE A 440 25.73 -17.93 19.40
N VAL A 441 26.37 -17.03 20.14
CA VAL A 441 25.73 -15.84 20.71
C VAL A 441 25.18 -14.93 19.62
N GLU A 442 25.94 -14.70 18.54
CA GLU A 442 25.48 -13.95 17.37
C GLU A 442 24.23 -14.59 16.75
N THR A 443 24.22 -15.92 16.61
CA THR A 443 23.06 -16.66 16.08
C THR A 443 21.84 -16.57 17.01
N ILE A 444 22.03 -16.61 18.34
CA ILE A 444 20.96 -16.44 19.33
C ILE A 444 20.44 -15.00 19.34
N ASN A 445 21.32 -14.00 19.18
CA ASN A 445 20.93 -12.60 19.10
C ASN A 445 20.11 -12.33 17.83
N ALA A 446 20.45 -12.97 16.70
CA ALA A 446 19.68 -12.85 15.46
C ALA A 446 18.23 -13.36 15.58
N TYR A 447 17.95 -14.28 16.52
CA TYR A 447 16.57 -14.68 16.83
C TYR A 447 15.74 -13.53 17.42
N GLN A 448 16.37 -12.55 18.09
CA GLN A 448 15.66 -11.40 18.65
C GLN A 448 15.05 -10.49 17.57
N ASP A 449 15.55 -10.56 16.33
CA ASP A 449 14.97 -9.83 15.21
C ASP A 449 13.60 -10.39 14.79
N CYS A 450 13.35 -11.68 15.05
CA CYS A 450 12.07 -12.36 14.78
C CYS A 450 11.72 -13.38 15.88
N PRO A 451 11.25 -12.91 17.07
CA PRO A 451 10.97 -13.79 18.19
C PRO A 451 9.63 -14.50 18.00
N VAL A 452 9.66 -15.72 17.45
CA VAL A 452 8.49 -16.56 17.29
C VAL A 452 8.44 -17.61 18.41
N ALA A 453 7.48 -17.45 19.34
CA ALA A 453 7.39 -18.29 20.54
C ALA A 453 7.28 -19.79 20.25
N SER A 454 6.64 -20.19 19.14
CA SER A 454 6.53 -21.60 18.72
C SER A 454 7.88 -22.21 18.32
N VAL A 455 8.86 -21.37 17.96
CA VAL A 455 10.17 -21.78 17.43
C VAL A 455 11.27 -21.78 18.51
N ALA A 456 11.08 -21.05 19.60
CA ALA A 456 12.02 -20.94 20.72
C ALA A 456 12.63 -22.29 21.15
N ALA A 457 11.79 -23.30 21.39
CA ALA A 457 12.24 -24.63 21.81
C ALA A 457 13.05 -25.37 20.73
N ALA A 458 12.70 -25.16 19.46
CA ALA A 458 13.44 -25.74 18.35
C ALA A 458 14.85 -25.14 18.24
N ILE A 459 15.00 -23.82 18.43
CA ILE A 459 16.31 -23.13 18.39
C ILE A 459 17.21 -23.61 19.52
N VAL A 460 16.69 -23.69 20.76
CA VAL A 460 17.47 -24.19 21.90
C VAL A 460 17.98 -25.61 21.64
N ARG A 461 17.14 -26.47 21.06
CA ARG A 461 17.52 -27.84 20.67
C ARG A 461 18.57 -27.87 19.55
N LEU A 462 18.55 -26.92 18.61
CA LEU A 462 19.61 -26.81 17.59
C LEU A 462 20.95 -26.43 18.21
N VAL A 463 20.96 -25.50 19.18
CA VAL A 463 22.18 -25.14 19.93
C VAL A 463 22.68 -26.32 20.75
N GLU A 464 21.80 -27.06 21.42
CA GLU A 464 22.15 -28.29 22.15
C GLU A 464 22.80 -29.34 21.22
N ASN A 465 22.23 -29.57 20.03
CA ASN A 465 22.79 -30.49 19.04
C ASN A 465 24.15 -30.05 18.50
N LEU A 466 24.36 -28.74 18.29
CA LEU A 466 25.67 -28.20 17.90
C LEU A 466 26.71 -28.43 19.00
N LEU A 467 26.37 -28.16 20.26
CA LEU A 467 27.28 -28.37 21.38
C LEU A 467 27.61 -29.86 21.59
N LEU A 468 26.62 -30.75 21.41
CA LEU A 468 26.85 -32.18 21.38
C LEU A 468 27.79 -32.57 20.24
N PHE A 469 27.63 -32.01 19.04
CA PHE A 469 28.59 -32.24 17.94
C PHE A 469 30.01 -31.79 18.32
N CYS A 470 30.17 -30.60 18.91
CA CYS A 470 31.47 -30.11 19.39
C CYS A 470 32.09 -31.06 20.43
N ALA A 471 31.29 -31.57 21.38
CA ALA A 471 31.73 -32.55 22.36
C ALA A 471 32.24 -33.85 21.71
N HIS A 472 31.51 -34.39 20.73
CA HIS A 472 31.94 -35.57 19.98
C HIS A 472 33.22 -35.32 19.16
N LYS A 473 33.41 -34.11 18.63
CA LYS A 473 34.65 -33.75 17.93
C LYS A 473 35.85 -33.67 18.86
N LEU A 474 35.69 -33.10 20.06
CA LEU A 474 36.72 -33.12 21.10
C LEU A 474 37.06 -34.56 21.52
N LEU A 475 36.05 -35.42 21.68
CA LEU A 475 36.24 -36.84 22.01
C LEU A 475 37.07 -37.60 20.96
N ALA A 476 36.90 -37.27 19.67
CA ALA A 476 37.63 -37.90 18.58
C ALA A 476 39.14 -37.57 18.59
N LEU A 477 39.55 -36.44 19.15
CA LEU A 477 40.95 -35.97 19.17
C LEU A 477 41.76 -36.44 20.39
N ARG A 478 41.16 -37.26 21.26
CA ARG A 478 41.73 -37.70 22.54
C ARG A 478 43.20 -38.15 22.42
N PRO A 479 44.18 -37.43 23.01
CA PRO A 479 45.60 -37.73 22.84
C PRO A 479 46.15 -38.80 23.79
N ALA A 480 45.66 -38.87 25.05
CA ALA A 480 46.15 -39.79 26.09
C ALA A 480 45.09 -40.04 27.20
N LYS A 481 45.43 -40.79 28.26
CA LYS A 481 44.58 -40.91 29.47
C LYS A 481 44.86 -39.73 30.41
N ARG A 482 43.81 -38.99 30.80
CA ARG A 482 43.89 -37.81 31.70
C ARG A 482 44.72 -38.09 32.97
N GLN A 483 44.54 -39.27 33.58
CA GLN A 483 45.24 -39.71 34.79
C GLN A 483 46.78 -39.63 34.71
N GLU A 484 47.36 -39.75 33.52
CA GLU A 484 48.81 -39.69 33.31
C GLU A 484 49.34 -38.25 33.31
N LEU A 485 48.47 -37.26 33.10
CA LEU A 485 48.80 -35.84 32.96
C LEU A 485 48.19 -34.97 34.07
N GLU A 486 47.56 -35.58 35.08
CA GLU A 486 46.79 -34.87 36.12
C GLU A 486 47.62 -33.82 36.87
N SER A 487 48.91 -34.10 37.15
CA SER A 487 49.80 -33.15 37.83
C SER A 487 50.14 -31.92 36.98
N GLU A 488 50.20 -32.09 35.66
CA GLU A 488 50.49 -31.01 34.72
C GLU A 488 49.23 -30.19 34.42
N ILE A 489 48.07 -30.85 34.30
CA ILE A 489 46.76 -30.20 34.19
C ILE A 489 46.51 -29.33 35.41
N ALA A 490 46.68 -29.87 36.62
CA ALA A 490 46.51 -29.12 37.86
C ALA A 490 47.49 -27.93 37.97
N ALA A 491 48.73 -28.07 37.46
CA ALA A 491 49.68 -26.96 37.42
C ALA A 491 49.24 -25.84 36.46
N ILE A 492 48.65 -26.18 35.31
CA ILE A 492 48.10 -25.20 34.35
C ILE A 492 46.85 -24.52 34.93
N GLU A 493 45.90 -25.29 35.48
CA GLU A 493 44.70 -24.77 36.13
C GLU A 493 45.05 -23.84 37.30
N GLN A 494 45.99 -24.23 38.15
CA GLN A 494 46.44 -23.40 39.27
C GLN A 494 47.15 -22.13 38.79
N SER A 495 47.92 -22.19 37.67
CA SER A 495 48.52 -20.99 37.07
C SER A 495 47.47 -20.03 36.49
N LEU A 496 46.34 -20.55 35.98
CA LEU A 496 45.20 -19.75 35.53
C LEU A 496 44.52 -19.03 36.69
N ILE A 497 44.41 -19.68 37.85
CA ILE A 497 43.86 -19.10 39.09
C ILE A 497 44.84 -18.07 39.70
N ASP A 498 46.13 -18.40 39.74
CA ASP A 498 47.19 -17.59 40.37
C ASP A 498 47.73 -16.46 39.46
N LYS A 499 47.21 -16.33 38.23
CA LYS A 499 47.48 -15.24 37.27
C LYS A 499 48.97 -15.09 36.92
N LYS A 500 49.70 -16.21 36.80
CA LYS A 500 51.12 -16.22 36.44
C LYS A 500 51.33 -16.69 35.00
N GLU A 501 52.30 -16.07 34.32
CA GLU A 501 52.83 -16.55 33.05
C GLU A 501 53.60 -17.85 33.32
N GLN A 502 53.20 -18.96 32.69
CA GLN A 502 53.94 -20.21 32.77
C GLN A 502 55.26 -20.06 31.99
N GLN A 503 56.39 -20.26 32.69
CA GLN A 503 57.75 -20.18 32.13
C GLN A 503 58.28 -21.53 31.60
N ASP A 504 57.54 -22.62 31.80
CA ASP A 504 57.92 -23.98 31.39
C ASP A 504 57.33 -24.38 30.02
N PRO A 505 57.95 -25.34 29.29
CA PRO A 505 57.42 -25.80 28.01
C PRO A 505 56.01 -26.40 28.21
N ILE A 506 55.04 -25.75 27.57
CA ILE A 506 53.62 -26.10 27.68
C ILE A 506 53.40 -27.49 27.09
N ASN A 507 52.97 -28.45 27.92
CA ASN A 507 52.56 -29.76 27.42
C ASN A 507 51.23 -29.62 26.68
N LYS A 508 51.29 -29.71 25.36
CA LYS A 508 50.14 -29.61 24.44
C LYS A 508 49.02 -30.61 24.77
N GLN A 509 49.37 -31.78 25.30
CA GLN A 509 48.37 -32.78 25.69
C GLN A 509 47.65 -32.38 26.98
N ALA A 510 48.35 -31.77 27.93
CA ALA A 510 47.74 -31.23 29.15
C ALA A 510 46.85 -30.01 28.84
N GLU A 511 47.26 -29.12 27.93
CA GLU A 511 46.43 -28.01 27.43
C GLU A 511 45.13 -28.46 26.77
N PHE A 512 45.14 -29.59 26.06
CA PHE A 512 43.93 -30.16 25.48
C PHE A 512 42.88 -30.50 26.56
N PHE A 513 43.30 -31.04 27.71
CA PHE A 513 42.39 -31.32 28.81
C PHE A 513 41.88 -30.03 29.46
N VAL A 514 42.73 -29.01 29.61
CA VAL A 514 42.32 -27.68 30.09
C VAL A 514 41.32 -27.02 29.14
N LEU A 515 41.47 -27.18 27.82
CA LEU A 515 40.48 -26.76 26.83
C LEU A 515 39.14 -27.46 27.05
N CYS A 516 39.13 -28.76 27.32
CA CYS A 516 37.92 -29.52 27.64
C CYS A 516 37.26 -29.04 28.95
N ASP A 517 38.06 -28.72 29.97
CA ASP A 517 37.58 -28.16 31.25
C ASP A 517 36.99 -26.75 31.07
N ILE A 518 37.55 -25.93 30.17
CA ILE A 518 36.97 -24.63 29.80
C ILE A 518 35.67 -24.82 29.00
N PHE A 519 35.59 -25.80 28.10
CA PHE A 519 34.35 -26.09 27.37
C PHE A 519 33.20 -26.47 28.33
N VAL A 520 33.44 -27.42 29.25
CA VAL A 520 32.44 -27.93 30.20
C VAL A 520 32.15 -26.91 31.32
N GLY A 521 33.19 -26.34 31.93
CA GLY A 521 33.07 -25.50 33.13
C GLY A 521 32.74 -24.04 32.84
N VAL A 522 32.99 -23.55 31.62
CA VAL A 522 32.83 -22.13 31.26
C VAL A 522 31.87 -21.94 30.10
N LEU A 523 32.14 -22.53 28.93
CA LEU A 523 31.38 -22.25 27.71
C LEU A 523 29.91 -22.68 27.84
N VAL A 524 29.66 -23.94 28.20
CA VAL A 524 28.31 -24.50 28.26
C VAL A 524 27.42 -23.80 29.32
N PRO A 525 27.87 -23.58 30.57
CA PRO A 525 27.07 -22.86 31.57
C PRO A 525 26.80 -21.40 31.21
N THR A 526 27.77 -20.73 30.59
CA THR A 526 27.61 -19.33 30.15
C THR A 526 26.57 -19.23 29.03
N LEU A 527 26.61 -20.12 28.04
CA LEU A 527 25.60 -20.18 26.98
C LEU A 527 24.22 -20.53 27.55
N ALA A 528 24.12 -21.45 28.52
CA ALA A 528 22.86 -21.78 29.17
C ALA A 528 22.24 -20.55 29.87
N SER A 529 23.05 -19.76 30.58
CA SER A 529 22.62 -18.50 31.20
C SER A 529 22.17 -17.46 30.16
N HIS A 530 22.92 -17.33 29.06
CA HIS A 530 22.60 -16.40 27.98
C HIS A 530 21.28 -16.76 27.25
N VAL A 531 21.09 -18.05 26.95
CA VAL A 531 19.84 -18.59 26.38
C VAL A 531 18.66 -18.35 27.33
N ALA A 532 18.83 -18.62 28.62
CA ALA A 532 17.78 -18.43 29.63
C ALA A 532 17.37 -16.96 29.79
N ALA A 533 18.32 -16.02 29.63
CA ALA A 533 18.05 -14.58 29.68
C ALA A 533 17.27 -14.07 28.46
N LEU A 534 17.52 -14.64 27.27
CA LEU A 534 16.99 -14.14 26.00
C LEU A 534 15.73 -14.87 25.51
N ILE A 535 15.53 -16.14 25.89
CA ILE A 535 14.42 -16.99 25.45
C ILE A 535 13.52 -17.34 26.65
N PRO A 536 12.37 -16.69 26.83
CA PRO A 536 11.53 -16.91 28.02
C PRO A 536 10.88 -18.32 28.08
N SER A 537 11.38 -19.09 29.05
CA SER A 537 10.69 -19.99 30.01
C SER A 537 10.02 -21.32 29.63
N GLN A 538 10.17 -21.87 28.41
CA GLN A 538 9.82 -23.31 28.19
C GLN A 538 10.94 -24.20 27.64
N ALA A 539 12.02 -23.63 27.12
CA ALA A 539 13.16 -24.40 26.63
C ALA A 539 14.44 -23.86 27.23
N ALA A 540 14.94 -24.52 28.27
CA ALA A 540 16.25 -24.24 28.82
C ALA A 540 17.27 -25.18 28.18
N LEU A 541 18.45 -24.66 27.86
CA LEU A 541 19.59 -25.49 27.50
C LEU A 541 19.93 -26.37 28.71
N CYS A 542 20.03 -27.69 28.50
CA CYS A 542 20.38 -28.63 29.57
C CYS A 542 21.91 -28.84 29.57
N PRO A 543 22.69 -28.14 30.43
CA PRO A 543 24.15 -28.26 30.42
C PRO A 543 24.60 -29.70 30.72
N GLU A 544 23.92 -30.39 31.63
CA GLU A 544 24.22 -31.78 32.00
C GLU A 544 24.23 -32.75 30.80
N LYS A 545 23.27 -32.60 29.87
CA LYS A 545 23.18 -33.46 28.68
C LYS A 545 24.36 -33.26 27.73
N VAL A 546 24.84 -32.03 27.61
CA VAL A 546 25.98 -31.68 26.74
C VAL A 546 27.30 -32.10 27.38
N CYS A 547 27.43 -31.98 28.70
CA CYS A 547 28.65 -32.29 29.44
C CYS A 547 28.85 -33.79 29.68
N ALA A 548 27.77 -34.57 29.82
CA ALA A 548 27.84 -36.01 30.13
C ALA A 548 28.79 -36.82 29.21
N PRO A 549 28.78 -36.67 27.87
CA PRO A 549 29.70 -37.41 27.00
C PRO A 549 31.19 -37.11 27.26
N ILE A 550 31.53 -35.88 27.66
CA ILE A 550 32.90 -35.45 27.95
C ILE A 550 33.35 -35.98 29.32
N GLU A 551 32.45 -35.91 30.31
CA GLU A 551 32.67 -36.40 31.67
C GLU A 551 32.80 -37.94 31.70
N GLU A 552 31.90 -38.66 31.03
CA GLU A 552 31.92 -40.13 30.94
C GLU A 552 33.19 -40.66 30.26
N ALA A 553 33.73 -39.92 29.29
CA ALA A 553 34.98 -40.28 28.62
C ALA A 553 36.25 -39.97 29.45
N GLY A 554 36.09 -39.28 30.59
CA GLY A 554 37.17 -38.85 31.47
C GLY A 554 38.04 -37.74 30.87
N LEU A 555 37.46 -36.89 30.02
CA LEU A 555 38.15 -35.72 29.45
C LEU A 555 38.08 -34.49 30.38
N SER A 556 37.11 -34.42 31.30
CA SER A 556 36.97 -33.34 32.29
C SER A 556 36.95 -33.90 33.73
N ALA A 557 37.46 -33.15 34.72
CA ALA A 557 37.60 -33.61 36.11
C ALA A 557 36.29 -33.66 36.91
N CYS A 558 35.30 -32.79 36.66
CA CYS A 558 33.98 -32.84 37.30
C CYS A 558 33.03 -31.73 36.80
N ALA A 559 31.71 -31.93 36.94
CA ALA A 559 30.62 -31.02 36.53
C ALA A 559 30.61 -29.62 37.20
N THR A 560 31.50 -29.37 38.17
CA THR A 560 31.67 -28.06 38.83
C THR A 560 32.86 -27.33 38.25
N ASN A 561 32.64 -26.09 37.79
CA ASN A 561 33.65 -25.21 37.20
C ASN A 561 34.94 -25.20 38.05
N PRO A 562 36.06 -25.79 37.56
CA PRO A 562 37.32 -25.86 38.30
C PRO A 562 37.95 -24.48 38.52
N PHE A 563 37.47 -23.47 37.77
CA PHE A 563 37.88 -22.07 37.86
C PHE A 563 36.94 -21.22 38.74
N ALA A 564 35.92 -21.82 39.36
CA ALA A 564 35.06 -21.10 40.30
C ALA A 564 35.76 -20.96 41.65
N VAL A 565 36.05 -19.71 42.05
CA VAL A 565 36.52 -19.41 43.40
C VAL A 565 35.40 -19.71 44.39
N LEU A 566 35.55 -20.77 45.20
CA LEU A 566 34.65 -21.05 46.32
C LEU A 566 34.69 -19.88 47.32
N PRO A 567 33.54 -19.29 47.69
CA PRO A 567 33.52 -18.30 48.76
C PRO A 567 33.69 -19.01 50.11
N GLY A 568 34.90 -18.92 50.66
CA GLY A 568 35.19 -18.96 52.10
C GLY A 568 35.01 -20.30 52.84
N LYS A 569 36.12 -20.96 53.14
CA LYS A 569 36.26 -21.77 54.37
C LYS A 569 37.38 -21.21 55.25
N GLY A 570 36.95 -20.38 56.20
CA GLY A 570 37.46 -20.26 57.57
C GLY A 570 38.96 -20.10 57.82
N ASN A 571 39.42 -18.84 57.93
CA ASN A 571 40.41 -18.48 58.95
C ASN A 571 39.67 -18.14 60.25
N ALA A 572 39.33 -19.17 61.03
CA ALA A 572 38.93 -19.01 62.42
C ALA A 572 40.12 -19.35 63.33
N GLN A 573 41.10 -18.46 63.35
CA GLN A 573 42.13 -18.42 64.39
C GLN A 573 42.58 -16.97 64.57
N ILE A 574 41.77 -16.20 65.28
CA ILE A 574 42.24 -14.98 65.94
C ILE A 574 42.10 -15.20 67.43
N SER A 575 43.27 -15.39 68.02
CA SER A 575 43.58 -15.45 69.43
C SER A 575 42.89 -14.33 70.21
N SER A 576 42.15 -14.72 71.24
CA SER A 576 41.74 -13.82 72.33
C SER A 576 42.99 -13.32 73.05
N LYS A 577 43.28 -12.03 72.96
CA LYS A 577 44.05 -11.23 73.93
C LYS A 577 44.02 -9.78 73.46
N ASP A 578 43.12 -9.01 74.02
CA ASP A 578 43.48 -7.98 75.00
C ASP A 578 42.28 -7.08 75.29
N ALA A 579 41.90 -7.10 76.56
CA ALA A 579 41.06 -6.10 77.18
C ALA A 579 41.92 -4.89 77.57
N THR A 580 41.25 -3.79 77.93
CA THR A 580 41.76 -2.56 78.58
C THR A 580 42.52 -1.63 77.62
N THR A 581 42.12 -0.37 77.38
CA THR A 581 41.79 0.68 78.35
C THR A 581 41.28 1.93 77.61
N GLN A 582 40.32 2.64 78.25
CA GLN A 582 39.77 3.98 77.95
C GLN A 582 38.76 4.15 76.81
#